data_AF-A0A9E2CJ48-F1
#
_entry.id   AF-A0A9E2CJ48-F1
#
_cell.length_a   1.000
_cell.length_b   1.000
_cell.length_c   1.000
_cell.angle_alpha   90.00
_cell.angle_beta   90.00
_cell.angle_gamma   90.00
#
_symmetry.space_group_name_H-M   'P 1'
#
loop_
_entity.id
_entity.type
_entity.pdbx_description
1 polymer ?
#
loop_
_entity_poly.entity_id
_entity_poly.type
_entity_poly.pdbx_seq_one_letter_code
_entity_poly.pdbx_strand_id
1 'polypeptide(L)'
;MEFTVPDRGHDPAGDELIRYAWSGTPGDPLTYEYNGGAAVDLIPEVFEFNLAYGATTVMEEVPGEPTESGQVLFAILTTGTGLTSGSVTSSRWYGEYIHPAGFNSTPLPGDVVSWSIDVIGFRARQSGYAVGHTLLRVYAATPDGKPDTTALLAEATVNESDLPVPPAYFTLWSVPFHGSIIGLSPDQGICFTLTTEDAYPSLETQYYTGPLAMPDCGMLVSTDAGASWAVSATAGLRFSLYGKYVTLGEPQEVSSSYSTNIHISLRAGDRPGSRVDTSVTIPNGPKVTVP
;
A
#
# COMPACT_ATOMS: atom_id res chain seq x y z
N MET A 1 -5.09 10.06 39.96
CA MET A 1 -5.86 9.72 38.74
C MET A 1 -6.13 11.00 38.00
N GLU A 2 -5.92 11.00 36.69
CA GLU A 2 -6.11 12.17 35.83
C GLU A 2 -6.77 11.72 34.53
N PHE A 3 -7.75 12.48 34.04
CA PHE A 3 -8.42 12.21 32.77
C PHE A 3 -9.06 13.47 32.23
N THR A 4 -9.24 13.50 30.91
CA THR A 4 -9.88 14.61 30.20
C THR A 4 -11.31 14.22 29.81
N VAL A 5 -12.25 15.14 29.93
CA VAL A 5 -13.63 14.99 29.44
C VAL A 5 -13.91 16.06 28.38
N PRO A 6 -14.73 15.76 27.36
CA PRO A 6 -15.16 16.78 26.40
C PRO A 6 -15.75 17.99 27.11
N ASP A 7 -15.57 19.18 26.52
CA ASP A 7 -16.10 20.44 27.05
C ASP A 7 -17.60 20.32 27.41
N ARG A 8 -17.95 20.59 28.67
CA ARG A 8 -19.35 20.61 29.16
C ARG A 8 -19.89 22.02 29.33
N GLY A 9 -19.27 23.00 28.68
CA GLY A 9 -19.74 24.38 28.57
C GLY A 9 -19.47 25.23 29.81
N HIS A 10 -18.50 24.86 30.65
CA HIS A 10 -18.11 25.65 31.82
C HIS A 10 -16.98 26.67 31.55
N ASP A 11 -16.26 26.57 30.43
CA ASP A 11 -15.21 27.52 30.01
C ASP A 11 -15.01 27.47 28.47
N PRO A 12 -14.70 28.58 27.76
CA PRO A 12 -14.24 28.54 26.37
C PRO A 12 -12.93 27.74 26.09
N ALA A 13 -12.26 27.19 27.10
CA ALA A 13 -10.94 26.53 27.01
C ALA A 13 -10.92 25.12 26.37
N GLY A 14 -12.06 24.57 25.95
CA GLY A 14 -12.12 23.24 25.34
C GLY A 14 -12.19 22.13 26.38
N ASP A 15 -11.62 20.96 26.07
CA ASP A 15 -11.72 19.76 26.92
C ASP A 15 -11.26 20.01 28.37
N GLU A 16 -11.96 19.42 29.33
CA GLU A 16 -11.76 19.65 30.76
C GLU A 16 -10.87 18.56 31.38
N LEU A 17 -9.77 18.94 32.03
CA LEU A 17 -8.89 18.06 32.79
C LEU A 17 -9.37 17.93 34.24
N ILE A 18 -9.62 16.70 34.68
CA ILE A 18 -10.01 16.39 36.06
C ILE A 18 -8.93 15.53 36.71
N ARG A 19 -8.48 15.93 37.90
CA ARG A 19 -7.52 15.17 38.69
C ARG A 19 -8.04 14.90 40.10
N TYR A 20 -7.92 13.63 40.51
CA TYR A 20 -8.10 13.19 41.90
C TYR A 20 -6.77 12.71 42.46
N ALA A 21 -6.39 13.16 43.65
CA ALA A 21 -5.11 12.82 44.27
C ALA A 21 -5.23 12.54 45.77
N TRP A 22 -4.53 11.50 46.23
CA TRP A 22 -4.31 11.21 47.64
C TRP A 22 -2.83 10.85 47.81
N SER A 23 -2.20 11.32 48.89
CA SER A 23 -0.76 11.17 49.10
C SER A 23 -0.33 9.72 49.40
N GLY A 24 -1.28 8.86 49.82
CA GLY A 24 -0.98 7.54 50.37
C GLY A 24 -0.75 7.54 51.88
N THR A 25 -0.64 8.72 52.51
CA THR A 25 -0.47 8.83 53.96
C THR A 25 -1.84 8.78 54.64
N PRO A 26 -2.05 7.87 55.62
CA PRO A 26 -3.31 7.82 56.35
C PRO A 26 -3.59 9.13 57.10
N GLY A 27 -4.78 9.68 56.90
CA GLY A 27 -5.22 10.95 57.46
C GLY A 27 -5.10 12.14 56.50
N ASP A 28 -4.33 12.02 55.41
CA ASP A 28 -4.28 13.06 54.38
C ASP A 28 -5.58 13.08 53.55
N PRO A 29 -5.97 14.25 53.01
CA PRO A 29 -7.19 14.37 52.23
C PRO A 29 -7.07 13.73 50.85
N LEU A 30 -8.20 13.26 50.32
CA LEU A 30 -8.39 13.05 48.89
C LEU A 30 -8.80 14.39 48.28
N THR A 31 -8.00 14.90 47.35
CA THR A 31 -8.23 16.17 46.69
C THR A 31 -8.78 15.99 45.28
N TYR A 32 -9.53 16.99 44.82
CA TYR A 32 -10.07 17.16 43.48
C TYR A 32 -9.53 18.46 42.87
N GLU A 33 -9.10 18.40 41.62
CA GLU A 33 -8.58 19.54 40.86
C GLU A 33 -9.23 19.57 39.47
N TYR A 34 -9.58 20.76 39.02
CA TYR A 34 -10.25 21.03 37.75
C TYR A 34 -9.42 22.02 36.91
N ASN A 35 -9.05 21.63 35.69
CA ASN A 35 -8.29 22.44 34.72
C ASN A 35 -7.02 23.10 35.30
N GLY A 36 -6.26 22.37 36.13
CA GLY A 36 -5.04 22.92 36.74
C GLY A 36 -5.30 23.96 37.85
N GLY A 37 -6.55 24.08 38.30
CA GLY A 37 -6.97 25.01 39.34
C GLY A 37 -6.44 24.66 40.72
N ALA A 38 -6.92 25.38 41.74
CA ALA A 38 -6.60 25.03 43.12
C ALA A 38 -7.26 23.70 43.50
N ALA A 39 -6.47 22.78 44.05
CA ALA A 39 -6.99 21.52 44.58
C ALA A 39 -7.91 21.78 45.78
N VAL A 40 -9.06 21.11 45.80
CA VAL A 40 -10.07 21.19 46.85
C VAL A 40 -10.17 19.84 47.55
N ASP A 41 -10.23 19.85 48.88
CA ASP A 41 -10.45 18.63 49.66
C ASP A 41 -11.86 18.08 49.38
N LEU A 42 -11.92 16.89 48.81
CA LEU A 42 -13.16 16.16 48.59
C LEU A 42 -13.53 15.31 49.82
N ILE A 43 -12.51 14.67 50.41
CA ILE A 43 -12.63 13.90 51.64
C ILE A 43 -11.45 14.29 52.54
N PRO A 44 -11.70 14.91 53.70
CA PRO A 44 -10.63 15.52 54.49
C PRO A 44 -9.68 14.53 55.14
N GLU A 45 -10.13 13.30 55.43
CA GLU A 45 -9.35 12.29 56.15
C GLU A 45 -9.48 10.92 55.48
N VAL A 46 -8.53 10.56 54.62
CA VAL A 46 -8.50 9.24 53.96
C VAL A 46 -7.42 8.37 54.57
N PHE A 47 -7.80 7.18 55.01
CA PHE A 47 -6.88 6.21 55.59
C PHE A 47 -6.54 5.04 54.66
N GLU A 48 -7.38 4.79 53.67
CA GLU A 48 -7.16 3.78 52.63
C GLU A 48 -7.84 4.25 51.35
N PHE A 49 -7.12 4.25 50.24
CA PHE A 49 -7.68 4.42 48.91
C PHE A 49 -6.91 3.53 47.93
N ASN A 50 -7.62 2.62 47.27
CA ASN A 50 -7.03 1.67 46.34
C ASN A 50 -7.92 1.49 45.11
N LEU A 51 -7.26 1.41 43.95
CA LEU A 51 -7.86 1.12 42.66
C LEU A 51 -7.25 -0.18 42.15
N ALA A 52 -8.06 -1.24 42.09
CA ALA A 52 -7.65 -2.53 41.55
C ALA A 52 -8.37 -2.76 40.21
N TYR A 53 -7.61 -2.86 39.13
CA TYR A 53 -8.15 -3.09 37.79
C TYR A 53 -8.31 -4.59 37.55
N GLY A 54 -9.52 -5.02 37.23
CA GLY A 54 -9.74 -6.32 36.63
C GLY A 54 -9.43 -6.26 35.14
N ALA A 55 -8.82 -7.33 34.63
CA ALA A 55 -8.54 -7.50 33.23
C ALA A 55 -8.93 -8.90 32.76
N THR A 56 -9.36 -9.00 31.50
CA THR A 56 -9.55 -10.28 30.81
C THR A 56 -8.58 -10.34 29.65
N THR A 57 -7.92 -11.49 29.50
CA THR A 57 -7.01 -11.75 28.39
C THR A 57 -7.75 -12.54 27.33
N VAL A 58 -7.67 -12.07 26.09
CA VAL A 58 -8.29 -12.70 24.93
C VAL A 58 -7.19 -12.95 23.90
N MET A 59 -7.25 -14.11 23.25
CA MET A 59 -6.42 -14.39 22.08
C MET A 59 -7.05 -13.70 20.88
N GLU A 60 -6.29 -12.83 20.23
CA GLU A 60 -6.71 -12.11 19.03
C GLU A 60 -5.87 -12.55 17.86
N GLU A 61 -6.52 -12.87 16.75
CA GLU A 61 -5.84 -13.08 15.48
C GLU A 61 -5.53 -11.71 14.85
N VAL A 62 -4.26 -11.45 14.58
CA VAL A 62 -3.80 -10.28 13.83
C VAL A 62 -3.16 -10.74 12.52
N PRO A 63 -3.23 -9.93 11.44
CA PRO A 63 -2.53 -10.24 10.21
C PRO A 63 -1.04 -10.45 10.47
N GLY A 64 -0.44 -11.47 9.84
CA GLY A 64 0.98 -11.68 9.92
C GLY A 64 1.77 -10.57 9.24
N GLU A 65 3.03 -10.42 9.64
CA GLU A 65 3.94 -9.45 9.04
C GLU A 65 4.02 -9.62 7.52
N PRO A 66 3.90 -8.54 6.73
CA PRO A 66 3.99 -8.61 5.28
C PRO A 66 5.31 -9.25 4.84
N THR A 67 5.23 -10.19 3.91
CA THR A 67 6.40 -10.87 3.35
C THR A 67 6.55 -10.54 1.88
N GLU A 68 7.71 -10.02 1.48
CA GLU A 68 8.04 -9.75 0.08
C GLU A 68 8.61 -11.00 -0.59
N SER A 69 8.14 -11.29 -1.81
CA SER A 69 8.70 -12.35 -2.65
C SER A 69 10.10 -12.00 -3.16
N GLY A 70 10.83 -13.01 -3.64
CA GLY A 70 11.92 -12.76 -4.58
C GLY A 70 11.39 -12.17 -5.90
N GLN A 71 12.29 -11.74 -6.79
CA GLN A 71 11.89 -11.34 -8.14
C GLN A 71 11.35 -12.56 -8.91
N VAL A 72 10.17 -12.42 -9.51
CA VAL A 72 9.48 -13.43 -10.30
C VAL A 72 9.15 -12.90 -11.70
N LEU A 73 8.93 -13.81 -12.65
CA LEU A 73 8.39 -13.49 -13.98
C LEU A 73 6.87 -13.54 -13.91
N PHE A 74 6.20 -12.39 -14.00
CA PHE A 74 4.74 -12.31 -13.96
C PHE A 74 4.12 -12.72 -15.29
N ALA A 75 4.58 -12.08 -16.37
CA ALA A 75 4.02 -12.24 -17.69
C ALA A 75 5.10 -12.31 -18.78
N ILE A 76 4.86 -13.15 -19.78
CA ILE A 76 5.74 -13.28 -20.94
C ILE A 76 4.95 -13.53 -22.21
N LEU A 77 5.30 -12.81 -23.26
CA LEU A 77 4.83 -13.08 -24.63
C LEU A 77 6.05 -13.14 -25.55
N THR A 78 6.70 -14.30 -25.59
CA THR A 78 7.90 -14.50 -26.43
C THR A 78 7.69 -15.49 -27.55
N THR A 79 6.54 -16.10 -27.73
CA THR A 79 6.27 -17.02 -28.85
C THR A 79 5.02 -16.59 -29.61
N GLY A 80 4.96 -16.90 -30.90
CA GLY A 80 3.84 -16.54 -31.77
C GLY A 80 4.16 -16.76 -33.25
N THR A 81 3.14 -17.08 -34.04
CA THR A 81 3.18 -17.06 -35.52
C THR A 81 2.83 -15.67 -36.04
N GLY A 82 2.90 -15.36 -37.34
CA GLY A 82 2.44 -14.04 -37.83
C GLY A 82 3.15 -12.82 -37.20
N LEU A 83 4.45 -12.97 -36.93
CA LEU A 83 5.28 -11.89 -36.37
C LEU A 83 5.33 -10.72 -37.34
N THR A 84 5.02 -9.55 -36.83
CA THR A 84 5.10 -8.27 -37.54
C THR A 84 5.98 -7.32 -36.73
N SER A 85 6.39 -6.22 -37.35
CA SER A 85 7.15 -5.18 -36.68
C SER A 85 6.60 -3.79 -37.00
N GLY A 86 6.95 -2.83 -36.15
CA GLY A 86 6.47 -1.47 -36.25
C GLY A 86 7.50 -0.48 -35.71
N SER A 87 7.72 0.60 -36.46
CA SER A 87 8.61 1.68 -36.05
C SER A 87 7.88 2.65 -35.14
N VAL A 88 8.46 2.93 -33.97
CA VAL A 88 8.04 4.02 -33.08
C VAL A 88 8.43 5.34 -33.74
N THR A 89 7.48 6.24 -33.94
CA THR A 89 7.67 7.55 -34.59
C THR A 89 6.93 8.63 -33.79
N SER A 90 7.19 9.92 -34.06
CA SER A 90 6.50 11.03 -33.39
C SER A 90 4.98 10.94 -33.43
N SER A 91 4.39 10.36 -34.49
CA SER A 91 2.94 10.18 -34.60
C SER A 91 2.46 8.78 -34.24
N ARG A 92 3.32 7.77 -34.23
CA ARG A 92 2.91 6.36 -34.05
C ARG A 92 3.63 5.71 -32.89
N TRP A 93 2.89 5.40 -31.84
CA TRP A 93 3.40 4.78 -30.62
C TRP A 93 2.80 3.40 -30.43
N TYR A 94 3.54 2.59 -29.68
CA TYR A 94 3.18 1.21 -29.38
C TYR A 94 3.17 1.01 -27.87
N GLY A 95 2.44 0.03 -27.38
CA GLY A 95 2.45 -0.32 -25.96
C GLY A 95 1.79 -1.66 -25.71
N GLU A 96 1.73 -2.04 -24.44
CA GLU A 96 1.03 -3.23 -23.98
C GLU A 96 0.24 -2.89 -22.72
N TYR A 97 -1.01 -3.31 -22.68
CA TYR A 97 -1.82 -3.39 -21.48
C TYR A 97 -1.63 -4.77 -20.83
N ILE A 98 -1.44 -4.78 -19.52
CA ILE A 98 -1.30 -6.00 -18.73
C ILE A 98 -2.09 -5.84 -17.43
N HIS A 99 -2.96 -6.81 -17.13
CA HIS A 99 -3.60 -6.95 -15.84
C HIS A 99 -3.03 -8.13 -15.04
N PRO A 100 -2.95 -8.07 -13.70
CA PRO A 100 -2.48 -9.20 -12.89
C PRO A 100 -3.27 -10.51 -13.07
N ALA A 101 -4.58 -10.42 -13.35
CA ALA A 101 -5.39 -11.59 -13.72
C ALA A 101 -4.91 -12.30 -15.01
N GLY A 102 -4.17 -11.58 -15.86
CA GLY A 102 -3.56 -12.06 -17.09
C GLY A 102 -2.15 -12.65 -16.93
N PHE A 103 -1.57 -12.66 -15.72
CA PHE A 103 -0.22 -13.19 -15.50
C PHE A 103 -0.14 -14.69 -15.82
N ASN A 104 0.56 -15.01 -16.90
CA ASN A 104 0.63 -16.35 -17.47
C ASN A 104 1.86 -17.16 -17.01
N SER A 105 2.80 -16.55 -16.29
CA SER A 105 4.03 -17.21 -15.83
C SER A 105 4.02 -17.45 -14.33
N THR A 106 3.68 -16.44 -13.53
CA THR A 106 3.48 -16.56 -12.08
C THR A 106 2.26 -15.73 -11.70
N PRO A 107 1.06 -16.34 -11.59
CA PRO A 107 -0.12 -15.66 -11.09
C PRO A 107 0.11 -15.13 -9.67
N LEU A 108 -0.50 -14.00 -9.33
CA LEU A 108 -0.46 -13.49 -7.96
C LEU A 108 -1.18 -14.47 -7.02
N PRO A 109 -0.58 -14.84 -5.87
CA PRO A 109 -1.30 -15.52 -4.79
C PRO A 109 -2.54 -14.75 -4.33
N GLY A 110 -3.54 -15.46 -3.79
CA GLY A 110 -4.82 -14.86 -3.39
C GLY A 110 -4.75 -13.91 -2.18
N ASP A 111 -3.64 -13.95 -1.45
CA ASP A 111 -3.32 -13.15 -0.25
C ASP A 111 -2.33 -12.02 -0.54
N VAL A 112 -2.04 -11.73 -1.82
CA VAL A 112 -1.23 -10.58 -2.21
C VAL A 112 -1.95 -9.29 -1.82
N VAL A 113 -1.21 -8.38 -1.19
CA VAL A 113 -1.68 -7.04 -0.83
C VAL A 113 -1.11 -5.96 -1.73
N SER A 114 0.05 -6.20 -2.33
CA SER A 114 0.61 -5.31 -3.34
C SER A 114 1.64 -6.01 -4.22
N TRP A 115 1.95 -5.42 -5.36
CA TRP A 115 3.02 -5.87 -6.24
C TRP A 115 3.81 -4.70 -6.83
N SER A 116 4.95 -5.01 -7.44
CA SER A 116 5.89 -4.05 -8.00
C SER A 116 6.40 -4.51 -9.35
N ILE A 117 6.98 -3.57 -10.12
CA ILE A 117 7.64 -3.87 -11.40
C ILE A 117 9.13 -3.54 -11.26
N ASP A 118 9.96 -4.54 -11.49
CA ASP A 118 11.42 -4.38 -11.47
C ASP A 118 12.01 -4.22 -12.86
N VAL A 119 11.53 -5.00 -13.84
CA VAL A 119 12.08 -5.04 -15.20
C VAL A 119 10.97 -5.24 -16.22
N ILE A 120 10.98 -4.40 -17.26
CA ILE A 120 10.20 -4.62 -18.48
C ILE A 120 11.16 -4.95 -19.61
N GLY A 121 10.97 -6.11 -20.22
CA GLY A 121 11.67 -6.52 -21.43
C GLY A 121 10.76 -6.43 -22.63
N PHE A 122 11.26 -5.96 -23.77
CA PHE A 122 10.54 -5.98 -25.04
C PHE A 122 11.48 -6.23 -26.21
N ARG A 123 10.99 -6.84 -27.29
CA ARG A 123 11.82 -7.08 -28.48
C ARG A 123 11.94 -5.84 -29.35
N ALA A 124 13.17 -5.40 -29.57
CA ALA A 124 13.47 -4.22 -30.36
C ALA A 124 14.76 -4.36 -31.18
N ARG A 125 14.93 -3.46 -32.14
CA ARG A 125 16.17 -3.18 -32.88
C ARG A 125 16.15 -1.72 -33.37
N GLN A 126 17.24 -1.25 -33.97
CA GLN A 126 17.24 0.07 -34.62
C GLN A 126 16.24 0.09 -35.78
N SER A 127 15.46 1.17 -35.89
CA SER A 127 14.58 1.40 -37.03
C SER A 127 15.35 1.98 -38.22
N GLY A 128 16.49 2.63 -37.99
CA GLY A 128 17.30 3.24 -39.03
C GLY A 128 18.67 3.69 -38.53
N TYR A 129 18.94 4.99 -38.61
CA TYR A 129 20.16 5.58 -38.05
C TYR A 129 20.04 5.67 -36.53
N ALA A 130 21.08 5.26 -35.82
CA ALA A 130 21.19 5.24 -34.36
C ALA A 130 21.22 6.64 -33.70
N VAL A 131 20.18 7.45 -33.91
CA VAL A 131 20.09 8.83 -33.41
C VAL A 131 18.84 9.08 -32.59
N GLY A 132 17.82 8.23 -32.69
CA GLY A 132 16.59 8.38 -31.92
C GLY A 132 16.70 7.91 -30.47
N HIS A 133 15.76 8.37 -29.66
CA HIS A 133 15.53 7.95 -28.29
C HIS A 133 14.05 7.60 -28.12
N THR A 134 13.82 6.46 -27.49
CA THR A 134 12.48 5.99 -27.13
C THR A 134 12.29 6.13 -25.63
N LEU A 135 11.16 6.71 -25.23
CA LEU A 135 10.74 6.77 -23.84
C LEU A 135 9.82 5.57 -23.58
N LEU A 136 10.29 4.66 -22.73
CA LEU A 136 9.48 3.62 -22.12
C LEU A 136 8.75 4.23 -20.91
N ARG A 137 7.45 4.48 -21.07
CA ARG A 137 6.61 5.06 -20.02
C ARG A 137 5.64 4.02 -19.49
N VAL A 138 5.49 3.93 -18.18
CA VAL A 138 4.55 3.02 -17.51
C VAL A 138 3.48 3.83 -16.82
N TYR A 139 2.22 3.56 -17.13
CA TYR A 139 1.05 4.23 -16.59
C TYR A 139 0.17 3.23 -15.84
N ALA A 140 -0.63 3.72 -14.90
CA ALA A 140 -1.81 2.98 -14.48
C ALA A 140 -2.76 2.78 -15.68
N ALA A 141 -3.43 1.64 -15.76
CA ALA A 141 -4.44 1.40 -16.77
C ALA A 141 -5.80 1.96 -16.33
N THR A 142 -6.51 2.56 -17.27
CA THR A 142 -7.95 2.84 -17.15
C THR A 142 -8.77 1.54 -17.21
N PRO A 143 -10.05 1.55 -16.81
CA PRO A 143 -10.93 0.37 -16.91
C PRO A 143 -11.06 -0.21 -18.34
N ASP A 144 -10.85 0.61 -19.37
CA ASP A 144 -10.89 0.18 -20.79
C ASP A 144 -9.54 -0.40 -21.27
N GLY A 145 -8.57 -0.62 -20.38
CA GLY A 145 -7.25 -1.15 -20.72
C GLY A 145 -6.36 -0.16 -21.48
N LYS A 146 -6.60 1.14 -21.34
CA LYS A 146 -5.79 2.22 -21.97
C LYS A 146 -4.92 2.91 -20.93
N PRO A 147 -3.79 3.53 -21.31
CA PRO A 147 -2.96 4.30 -20.39
C PRO A 147 -3.75 5.48 -19.79
N ASP A 148 -3.77 5.62 -18.46
CA ASP A 148 -4.16 6.86 -17.81
C ASP A 148 -2.98 7.83 -17.86
N THR A 149 -3.02 8.77 -18.81
CA THR A 149 -1.93 9.72 -19.04
C THR A 149 -1.69 10.69 -17.88
N THR A 150 -2.58 10.73 -16.88
CA THR A 150 -2.41 11.53 -15.65
C THR A 150 -1.75 10.73 -14.52
N ALA A 151 -1.66 9.41 -14.65
CA ALA A 151 -1.13 8.50 -13.64
C ALA A 151 0.14 7.78 -14.14
N LEU A 152 1.18 8.58 -14.47
CA LEU A 152 2.51 8.06 -14.81
C LEU A 152 3.16 7.45 -13.56
N LEU A 153 3.54 6.17 -13.66
CA LEU A 153 4.20 5.42 -12.59
C LEU A 153 5.73 5.53 -12.69
N ALA A 154 6.27 5.40 -13.90
CA ALA A 154 7.70 5.58 -14.15
C ALA A 154 8.00 5.81 -15.64
N GLU A 155 9.20 6.31 -15.93
CA GLU A 155 9.73 6.51 -17.27
C GLU A 155 11.21 6.11 -17.33
N ALA A 156 11.63 5.57 -18.48
CA ALA A 156 13.03 5.30 -18.77
C ALA A 156 13.34 5.57 -20.25
N THR A 157 14.56 6.02 -20.55
CA THR A 157 15.03 6.29 -21.90
C THR A 157 15.79 5.08 -22.47
N VAL A 158 15.47 4.71 -23.70
CA VAL A 158 16.20 3.72 -24.50
C VAL A 158 16.78 4.42 -25.72
N ASN A 159 18.11 4.51 -25.79
CA ASN A 159 18.78 5.06 -26.96
C ASN A 159 18.77 4.05 -28.09
N GLU A 160 18.44 4.48 -29.30
CA GLU A 160 18.48 3.61 -30.48
C GLU A 160 19.88 3.04 -30.71
N SER A 161 20.93 3.80 -30.38
CA SER A 161 22.33 3.39 -30.50
C SER A 161 22.68 2.14 -29.70
N ASP A 162 21.93 1.84 -28.65
CA ASP A 162 22.19 0.68 -27.79
C ASP A 162 21.52 -0.59 -28.33
N LEU A 163 20.62 -0.45 -29.31
CA LEU A 163 19.89 -1.55 -29.93
C LEU A 163 20.68 -2.20 -31.07
N PRO A 164 20.41 -3.48 -31.40
CA PRO A 164 21.04 -4.15 -32.54
C PRO A 164 20.76 -3.45 -33.87
N VAL A 165 21.81 -3.33 -34.70
CA VAL A 165 21.74 -2.72 -36.03
C VAL A 165 21.17 -3.72 -37.05
N PRO A 166 20.22 -3.34 -37.92
CA PRO A 166 19.78 -4.15 -39.05
C PRO A 166 20.98 -4.62 -39.92
N PRO A 167 20.96 -5.86 -40.45
CA PRO A 167 19.85 -6.81 -40.49
C PRO A 167 19.76 -7.73 -39.27
N ALA A 168 20.36 -7.38 -38.12
CA ALA A 168 20.26 -8.19 -36.91
C ALA A 168 18.80 -8.48 -36.51
N TYR A 169 18.62 -9.63 -35.87
CA TYR A 169 17.33 -10.04 -35.31
C TYR A 169 16.93 -9.15 -34.13
N PHE A 170 15.63 -8.98 -33.92
CA PHE A 170 15.10 -8.33 -32.72
C PHE A 170 15.56 -9.07 -31.46
N THR A 171 16.25 -8.37 -30.56
CA THR A 171 16.69 -8.89 -29.27
C THR A 171 15.72 -8.47 -28.19
N LEU A 172 15.62 -9.27 -27.13
CA LEU A 172 14.91 -8.86 -25.91
C LEU A 172 15.77 -7.80 -25.22
N TRP A 173 15.30 -6.56 -25.22
CA TRP A 173 15.91 -5.44 -24.52
C TRP A 173 15.21 -5.26 -23.17
N SER A 174 15.97 -5.27 -22.08
CA SER A 174 15.43 -5.19 -20.72
C SER A 174 15.73 -3.84 -20.11
N VAL A 175 14.69 -3.19 -19.59
CA VAL A 175 14.77 -1.88 -18.93
C VAL A 175 14.44 -2.06 -17.45
N PRO A 176 15.42 -1.86 -16.55
CA PRO A 176 15.19 -1.94 -15.12
C PRO A 176 14.57 -0.65 -14.58
N PHE A 177 13.64 -0.77 -13.64
CA PHE A 177 13.01 0.34 -12.92
C PHE A 177 13.48 0.47 -11.47
N HIS A 178 14.30 -0.47 -10.97
CA HIS A 178 14.99 -0.38 -9.67
C HIS A 178 14.10 0.05 -8.48
N GLY A 179 12.85 -0.45 -8.39
CA GLY A 179 11.93 -0.10 -7.31
C GLY A 179 11.18 1.23 -7.49
N SER A 180 11.21 1.83 -8.69
CA SER A 180 10.42 3.05 -8.99
C SER A 180 8.91 2.77 -9.04
N ILE A 181 8.51 1.53 -9.34
CA ILE A 181 7.11 1.12 -9.47
C ILE A 181 6.80 0.11 -8.36
N ILE A 182 6.18 0.57 -7.27
CA ILE A 182 5.87 -0.23 -6.08
C ILE A 182 4.44 0.04 -5.60
N GLY A 183 3.92 -0.85 -4.75
CA GLY A 183 2.64 -0.65 -4.08
C GLY A 183 1.42 -0.71 -5.00
N LEU A 184 1.54 -1.37 -6.16
CA LEU A 184 0.42 -1.57 -7.07
C LEU A 184 -0.60 -2.50 -6.41
N SER A 185 -1.88 -2.16 -6.50
CA SER A 185 -2.95 -3.03 -6.01
C SER A 185 -2.98 -4.35 -6.81
N PRO A 186 -3.35 -5.49 -6.20
CA PRO A 186 -3.48 -6.77 -6.90
C PRO A 186 -4.45 -6.74 -8.10
N ASP A 187 -5.40 -5.79 -8.10
CA ASP A 187 -6.38 -5.58 -9.17
C ASP A 187 -6.01 -4.40 -10.10
N GLN A 188 -4.82 -3.82 -9.95
CA GLN A 188 -4.40 -2.69 -10.77
C GLN A 188 -3.70 -3.17 -12.04
N GLY A 189 -4.32 -2.93 -13.19
CA GLY A 189 -3.67 -3.06 -14.48
C GLY A 189 -2.68 -1.93 -14.76
N ILE A 190 -1.71 -2.20 -15.63
CA ILE A 190 -0.73 -1.21 -16.11
C ILE A 190 -0.70 -1.18 -17.63
N CYS A 191 -0.26 -0.05 -18.16
CA CYS A 191 0.11 0.09 -19.57
C CYS A 191 1.55 0.54 -19.65
N PHE A 192 2.42 -0.20 -20.35
CA PHE A 192 3.70 0.35 -20.77
C PHE A 192 3.65 0.77 -22.23
N THR A 193 4.30 1.87 -22.56
CA THR A 193 4.27 2.48 -23.89
C THR A 193 5.68 2.81 -24.36
N LEU A 194 5.93 2.62 -25.64
CA LEU A 194 7.13 2.99 -26.38
C LEU A 194 6.78 4.23 -27.21
N THR A 195 7.27 5.38 -26.75
CA THR A 195 6.97 6.69 -27.33
C THR A 195 8.25 7.40 -27.76
N THR A 196 8.15 8.39 -28.63
CA THR A 196 9.29 9.24 -28.96
C THR A 196 8.84 10.66 -29.20
N GLU A 197 9.70 11.59 -28.84
CA GLU A 197 9.56 13.03 -29.09
C GLU A 197 10.43 13.46 -30.28
N ASP A 198 11.22 12.53 -30.84
CA ASP A 198 12.08 12.78 -31.99
C ASP A 198 11.29 12.90 -33.29
N ALA A 199 11.83 13.71 -34.20
CA ALA A 199 11.29 13.84 -35.56
C ALA A 199 11.54 12.58 -36.42
N TYR A 200 12.46 11.70 -36.00
CA TYR A 200 12.84 10.48 -36.70
C TYR A 200 12.34 9.24 -35.95
N PRO A 201 12.13 8.10 -36.63
CA PRO A 201 11.83 6.84 -35.96
C PRO A 201 12.91 6.48 -34.94
N SER A 202 12.53 6.03 -33.75
CA SER A 202 13.44 5.85 -32.61
C SER A 202 13.78 4.40 -32.28
N LEU A 203 12.90 3.45 -32.64
CA LEU A 203 13.19 2.02 -32.65
C LEU A 203 12.15 1.28 -33.48
N GLU A 204 12.46 0.05 -33.85
CA GLU A 204 11.47 -0.90 -34.38
C GLU A 204 11.18 -1.97 -33.32
N THR A 205 9.91 -2.17 -32.98
CA THR A 205 9.48 -3.21 -32.04
C THR A 205 8.81 -4.36 -32.78
N GLN A 206 8.92 -5.56 -32.23
CA GLN A 206 8.28 -6.75 -32.78
C GLN A 206 7.03 -7.12 -31.98
N TYR A 207 5.96 -7.42 -32.70
CA TYR A 207 4.69 -7.82 -32.11
C TYR A 207 4.05 -8.99 -32.87
N TYR A 208 3.11 -9.61 -32.20
CA TYR A 208 2.30 -10.71 -32.70
C TYR A 208 0.94 -10.19 -33.16
N THR A 209 0.38 -10.80 -34.20
CA THR A 209 -1.03 -10.60 -34.60
C THR A 209 -1.74 -11.95 -34.65
N GLY A 210 -2.88 -12.07 -33.97
CA GLY A 210 -3.67 -13.30 -33.84
C GLY A 210 -4.18 -13.54 -32.41
N PRO A 211 -4.83 -14.68 -32.15
CA PRO A 211 -5.35 -14.99 -30.81
C PRO A 211 -4.20 -15.04 -29.78
N LEU A 212 -4.27 -14.18 -28.76
CA LEU A 212 -3.33 -14.22 -27.63
C LEU A 212 -3.68 -15.39 -26.71
N ALA A 213 -2.65 -16.10 -26.24
CA ALA A 213 -2.78 -17.12 -25.21
C ALA A 213 -2.73 -16.51 -23.78
N MET A 214 -2.89 -15.19 -23.66
CA MET A 214 -2.79 -14.45 -22.41
C MET A 214 -4.08 -13.63 -22.22
N PRO A 215 -4.93 -13.97 -21.25
CA PRO A 215 -6.12 -13.17 -20.93
C PRO A 215 -5.70 -11.82 -20.35
N ASP A 216 -6.61 -10.84 -20.37
CA ASP A 216 -6.43 -9.51 -19.77
C ASP A 216 -5.11 -8.82 -20.13
N CYS A 217 -4.74 -8.97 -21.40
CA CYS A 217 -3.55 -8.43 -22.02
C CYS A 217 -3.90 -7.95 -23.44
N GLY A 218 -3.24 -6.91 -23.92
CA GLY A 218 -3.45 -6.47 -25.28
C GLY A 218 -2.50 -5.38 -25.74
N MET A 219 -2.19 -5.40 -27.03
CA MET A 219 -1.36 -4.40 -27.67
C MET A 219 -2.09 -3.07 -27.75
N LEU A 220 -1.34 -2.01 -27.46
CA LEU A 220 -1.76 -0.63 -27.56
C LEU A 220 -1.11 0.00 -28.79
N VAL A 221 -1.88 0.74 -29.57
CA VAL A 221 -1.37 1.54 -30.67
C VAL A 221 -2.00 2.92 -30.62
N SER A 222 -1.16 3.95 -30.70
CA SER A 222 -1.58 5.30 -30.99
C SER A 222 -1.05 5.72 -32.36
N THR A 223 -1.85 6.49 -33.11
CA THR A 223 -1.47 7.08 -34.41
C THR A 223 -1.54 8.61 -34.40
N ASP A 224 -1.67 9.19 -33.21
CA ASP A 224 -1.89 10.61 -32.96
C ASP A 224 -1.07 11.11 -31.75
N ALA A 225 0.16 10.60 -31.59
CA ALA A 225 1.07 10.99 -30.51
C ALA A 225 0.45 10.86 -29.10
N GLY A 226 -0.28 9.76 -28.87
CA GLY A 226 -0.88 9.42 -27.59
C GLY A 226 -2.17 10.16 -27.25
N ALA A 227 -2.71 11.00 -28.15
CA ALA A 227 -3.99 11.65 -27.93
C ALA A 227 -5.14 10.63 -27.85
N SER A 228 -5.03 9.51 -28.56
CA SER A 228 -5.91 8.35 -28.42
C SER A 228 -5.16 7.03 -28.54
N TRP A 229 -5.72 5.99 -27.92
CA TRP A 229 -5.17 4.64 -27.93
C TRP A 229 -6.22 3.63 -28.39
N ALA A 230 -5.83 2.83 -29.38
CA ALA A 230 -6.54 1.61 -29.75
C ALA A 230 -5.97 0.43 -28.98
N VAL A 231 -6.86 -0.41 -28.43
CA VAL A 231 -6.50 -1.65 -27.73
C VAL A 231 -6.84 -2.83 -28.63
N SER A 232 -5.92 -3.77 -28.79
CA SER A 232 -6.13 -5.01 -29.54
C SER A 232 -5.91 -6.22 -28.64
N ALA A 233 -7.00 -6.90 -28.28
CA ALA A 233 -6.95 -8.16 -27.51
C ALA A 233 -6.40 -9.35 -28.32
N THR A 234 -6.18 -9.18 -29.63
CA THR A 234 -5.63 -10.19 -30.54
C THR A 234 -4.28 -9.77 -31.11
N ALA A 235 -3.55 -8.92 -30.41
CA ALA A 235 -2.18 -8.58 -30.75
C ALA A 235 -1.44 -8.27 -29.46
N GLY A 236 -0.14 -8.51 -29.43
CA GLY A 236 0.68 -8.24 -28.25
C GLY A 236 2.12 -7.97 -28.64
N LEU A 237 2.76 -7.00 -27.98
CA LEU A 237 4.21 -6.81 -28.09
C LEU A 237 4.93 -8.08 -27.63
N ARG A 238 6.11 -8.36 -28.17
CA ARG A 238 6.92 -9.45 -27.60
C ARG A 238 7.65 -8.95 -26.36
N PHE A 239 7.13 -9.28 -25.18
CA PHE A 239 7.60 -8.73 -23.91
C PHE A 239 7.87 -9.78 -22.82
N SER A 240 8.49 -9.33 -21.73
CA SER A 240 8.59 -10.01 -20.44
C SER A 240 8.45 -9.00 -19.29
N LEU A 241 7.72 -9.35 -18.24
CA LEU A 241 7.49 -8.50 -17.08
C LEU A 241 7.96 -9.21 -15.81
N TYR A 242 8.95 -8.62 -15.14
CA TYR A 242 9.47 -9.11 -13.86
C TYR A 242 9.18 -8.13 -12.74
N GLY A 243 8.97 -8.65 -11.54
CA GLY A 243 8.76 -7.85 -10.35
C GLY A 243 8.63 -8.70 -9.11
N LYS A 244 8.02 -8.13 -8.06
CA LYS A 244 7.81 -8.80 -6.79
C LYS A 244 6.37 -8.59 -6.32
N TYR A 245 5.94 -9.40 -5.38
CA TYR A 245 4.66 -9.24 -4.69
C TYR A 245 4.85 -9.34 -3.18
N VAL A 246 3.94 -8.73 -2.44
CA VAL A 246 3.88 -8.77 -0.98
C VAL A 246 2.61 -9.48 -0.59
N THR A 247 2.73 -10.55 0.20
CA THR A 247 1.59 -11.22 0.84
C THR A 247 1.51 -10.81 2.31
N LEU A 248 0.33 -10.96 2.91
CA LEU A 248 0.26 -10.99 4.37
C LEU A 248 0.95 -12.26 4.88
N GLY A 249 1.69 -12.15 5.98
CA GLY A 249 2.19 -13.33 6.66
C GLY A 249 1.04 -14.16 7.22
N GLU A 250 1.34 -15.42 7.59
CA GLU A 250 0.40 -16.26 8.34
C GLU A 250 -0.15 -15.48 9.55
N PRO A 251 -1.48 -15.47 9.76
CA PRO A 251 -2.08 -14.80 10.90
C PRO A 251 -1.41 -15.23 12.21
N GLN A 252 -1.19 -14.26 13.09
CA GLN A 252 -0.56 -14.49 14.38
C GLN A 252 -1.59 -14.32 15.48
N GLU A 253 -1.56 -15.21 16.48
CA GLU A 253 -2.34 -15.00 17.69
C GLU A 253 -1.56 -14.16 18.69
N VAL A 254 -2.14 -13.03 19.08
CA VAL A 254 -1.60 -12.12 20.08
C VAL A 254 -2.50 -12.12 21.30
N SER A 255 -1.87 -12.21 22.47
CA SER A 255 -2.57 -12.10 23.75
C SER A 255 -2.80 -10.62 24.06
N SER A 256 -4.06 -10.18 24.03
CA SER A 256 -4.49 -8.83 24.38
C SER A 256 -5.25 -8.84 25.69
N SER A 257 -4.89 -7.94 26.60
CA SER A 257 -5.60 -7.76 27.86
C SER A 257 -6.48 -6.51 27.81
N TYR A 258 -7.71 -6.67 28.29
CA TYR A 258 -8.72 -5.63 28.30
C TYR A 258 -9.21 -5.40 29.72
N SER A 259 -9.22 -4.15 30.17
CA SER A 259 -9.73 -3.85 31.51
C SER A 259 -11.26 -3.98 31.52
N THR A 260 -11.79 -4.82 32.39
CA THR A 260 -13.23 -5.12 32.46
C THR A 260 -13.92 -4.34 33.55
N ASN A 261 -13.22 -4.05 34.65
CA ASN A 261 -13.76 -3.33 35.78
C ASN A 261 -12.67 -2.67 36.63
N ILE A 262 -13.07 -1.67 37.40
CA ILE A 262 -12.24 -1.05 38.43
C ILE A 262 -12.91 -1.34 39.77
N HIS A 263 -12.23 -2.06 40.65
CA HIS A 263 -12.59 -2.17 42.06
C HIS A 263 -12.00 -0.97 42.80
N ILE A 264 -12.86 -0.26 43.52
CA ILE A 264 -12.53 0.96 44.26
C ILE A 264 -12.81 0.67 45.72
N SER A 265 -11.78 0.80 46.56
CA SER A 265 -11.94 0.73 48.01
C SER A 265 -11.47 2.02 48.65
N LEU A 266 -12.28 2.57 49.54
CA LEU A 266 -12.05 3.84 50.20
C LEU A 266 -12.41 3.72 51.69
N ARG A 267 -11.54 4.20 52.59
CA ARG A 267 -11.82 4.33 54.02
C ARG A 267 -11.67 5.78 54.47
N ALA A 268 -12.81 6.40 54.80
CA ALA A 268 -12.87 7.76 55.30
C ALA A 268 -12.85 7.78 56.84
N GLY A 269 -11.81 8.36 57.41
CA GLY A 269 -11.56 8.37 58.85
C GLY A 269 -10.86 7.11 59.38
N ASP A 270 -10.58 7.12 60.68
CA ASP A 270 -9.75 6.12 61.36
C ASP A 270 -10.50 4.80 61.67
N ARG A 271 -11.83 4.82 61.65
CA ARG A 271 -12.66 3.66 62.01
C ARG A 271 -12.65 2.61 60.91
N PRO A 272 -12.30 1.34 61.19
CA PRO A 272 -12.30 0.27 60.18
C PRO A 272 -13.64 0.08 59.46
N GLY A 273 -14.77 0.27 60.16
CA GLY A 273 -16.12 0.12 59.60
C GLY A 273 -16.57 1.23 58.65
N SER A 274 -15.74 2.25 58.41
CA SER A 274 -16.01 3.32 57.44
C SER A 274 -15.59 2.96 56.01
N ARG A 275 -15.02 1.77 55.81
CA ARG A 275 -14.58 1.29 54.50
C ARG A 275 -15.79 1.02 53.60
N VAL A 276 -15.72 1.56 52.39
CA VAL A 276 -16.65 1.30 51.30
C VAL A 276 -15.88 0.64 50.17
N ASP A 277 -16.41 -0.47 49.69
CA ASP A 277 -15.91 -1.17 48.51
C ASP A 277 -16.99 -1.12 47.43
N THR A 278 -16.61 -0.70 46.23
CA THR A 278 -17.49 -0.68 45.06
C THR A 278 -16.73 -1.13 43.82
N SER A 279 -17.45 -1.39 42.74
CA SER A 279 -16.86 -1.67 41.45
C SER A 279 -17.65 -1.01 40.33
N VAL A 280 -16.93 -0.61 39.29
CA VAL A 280 -17.52 -0.10 38.05
C VAL A 280 -17.04 -0.95 36.89
N THR A 281 -17.98 -1.44 36.08
CA THR A 281 -17.67 -2.13 34.82
C THR A 281 -17.26 -1.09 33.78
N ILE A 282 -16.24 -1.42 32.97
CA ILE A 282 -15.76 -0.57 31.89
C ILE A 282 -16.31 -1.13 30.56
N PRO A 283 -17.42 -0.59 30.03
CA PRO A 283 -18.13 -1.21 28.91
C PRO A 283 -17.34 -1.18 27.60
N ASN A 284 -16.45 -0.20 27.41
CA ASN A 284 -15.60 -0.11 26.23
C ASN A 284 -14.34 -0.99 26.31
N GLY A 285 -14.10 -1.64 27.45
CA GLY A 285 -13.00 -2.59 27.65
C GLY A 285 -11.68 -2.12 27.04
N PRO A 286 -11.06 -1.02 27.51
CA PRO A 286 -9.86 -0.50 26.88
C PRO A 286 -8.72 -1.52 26.98
N LYS A 287 -7.92 -1.63 25.91
CA LYS A 287 -6.71 -2.44 25.89
C LYS A 287 -5.72 -1.89 26.92
N VAL A 288 -5.19 -2.76 27.76
CA VAL A 288 -4.22 -2.43 28.81
C VAL A 288 -2.96 -3.29 28.64
N THR A 289 -1.82 -2.71 28.99
CA THR A 289 -0.59 -3.49 29.19
C THR A 289 -0.64 -4.04 30.60
N VAL A 290 -0.79 -5.36 30.75
CA VAL A 290 -0.67 -5.98 32.07
C VAL A 290 0.83 -6.04 32.43
N PRO A 291 1.23 -5.61 33.65
CA PRO A 291 2.60 -5.73 34.12
C PRO A 291 3.09 -7.19 34.22
#